data_AF-A0A1V5E5R4-F1
#
_entry.id   AF-A0A1V5E5R4-F1
#
_cell.length_a   1.000
_cell.length_b   1.000
_cell.length_c   1.000
_cell.angle_alpha   90.00
_cell.angle_beta   90.00
_cell.angle_gamma   90.00
#
_symmetry.space_group_name_H-M   'P 1'
#
loop_
_entity.id
_entity.type
_entity.pdbx_description
1 polymer ?
#
loop_
_entity_poly.entity_id
_entity_poly.type
_entity_poly.pdbx_seq_one_letter_code
_entity_poly.pdbx_strand_id
1 'polypeptide(L)' 'MKEETTVITPETVILDIISRHRETEAVFKKLEEETGTCVCCQALFLPLGEAAARFGFDLDRALDDILGLIRTT' A
#
# COMPACT_ATOMS: atom_id res chain seq x y z
N MET A 1 0.56 24.52 -7.93
CA MET A 1 0.42 23.34 -7.06
C MET A 1 -0.14 22.27 -7.96
N LYS A 2 0.67 21.28 -8.38
CA LYS A 2 0.24 20.31 -9.38
C LYS A 2 -0.47 19.17 -8.65
N GLU A 3 -1.77 19.06 -8.87
CA GLU A 3 -2.51 17.79 -8.69
C GLU A 3 -1.91 16.80 -9.68
N GLU A 4 -0.84 16.12 -9.26
CA GLU A 4 -0.27 15.02 -10.00
C GLU A 4 -1.04 13.79 -9.57
N THR A 5 -1.93 13.32 -10.45
CA THR A 5 -2.63 12.04 -10.33
C THR A 5 -1.57 10.96 -10.10
N THR A 6 -1.28 10.69 -8.83
CA THR A 6 -0.12 9.88 -8.44
C THR A 6 -0.49 8.45 -8.75
N VAL A 7 0.03 7.94 -9.87
CA VAL A 7 -0.08 6.53 -10.18
C VAL A 7 0.69 5.78 -9.10
N ILE A 8 -0.03 5.00 -8.28
CA ILE A 8 0.60 4.09 -7.33
C ILE A 8 1.11 2.89 -8.12
N THR A 9 2.38 2.58 -7.92
CA THR A 9 3.10 1.51 -8.61
C THR A 9 3.80 0.62 -7.58
N PRO A 10 4.29 -0.57 -7.96
CA PRO A 10 5.10 -1.41 -7.07
C PRO A 10 6.30 -0.70 -6.46
N GLU A 11 6.85 0.30 -7.16
CA GLU A 11 8.01 1.08 -6.69
C GLU A 11 7.63 2.21 -5.72
N THR A 12 6.33 2.47 -5.51
CA THR A 12 5.87 3.48 -4.57
C THR A 12 6.05 3.00 -3.14
N VAL A 13 6.67 3.85 -2.30
CA VAL A 13 6.91 3.56 -0.88
C VAL A 13 5.60 3.55 -0.11
N ILE A 14 5.42 2.58 0.80
CA ILE A 14 4.20 2.42 1.60
C ILE A 14 3.84 3.71 2.37
N LEU A 15 4.83 4.37 2.97
CA LEU A 15 4.62 5.66 3.64
C LEU A 15 4.09 6.75 2.70
N ASP A 16 4.57 6.80 1.46
CA ASP A 16 4.10 7.78 0.47
C ASP A 16 2.64 7.52 0.08
N ILE A 17 2.24 6.25 0.00
CA ILE A 17 0.85 5.85 -0.26
C ILE A 17 -0.04 6.31 0.89
N ILE A 18 0.29 5.96 2.13
CA ILE A 18 -0.53 6.28 3.32
C ILE A 18 -0.57 7.79 3.59
N SER A 19 0.54 8.49 3.38
CA SER A 19 0.60 9.94 3.61
C SER A 19 -0.24 10.74 2.62
N ARG A 20 -0.35 10.26 1.37
CA ARG A 20 -1.21 10.87 0.34
C ARG A 20 -2.67 10.44 0.46
N HIS A 21 -2.91 9.18 0.84
CA HIS A 21 -4.22 8.55 0.88
C HIS A 21 -4.38 7.77 2.19
N ARG A 22 -4.80 8.46 3.25
CA ARG A 22 -4.86 7.88 4.60
C ARG A 22 -5.82 6.69 4.72
N GLU A 23 -6.84 6.65 3.87
CA GLU A 23 -7.79 5.55 3.74
C GLU A 23 -7.14 4.22 3.35
N THR A 24 -6.00 4.26 2.64
CA THR A 24 -5.28 3.05 2.20
C THR A 24 -4.64 2.28 3.36
N GLU A 25 -4.50 2.89 4.55
CA GLU A 25 -4.05 2.21 5.76
C GLU A 25 -4.90 0.97 6.08
N ALA A 26 -6.19 0.98 5.71
CA ALA A 26 -7.10 -0.15 5.88
C ALA A 26 -6.66 -1.39 5.08
N VAL A 27 -6.06 -1.22 3.90
CA VAL A 27 -5.54 -2.33 3.08
C VAL A 27 -4.39 -3.01 3.82
N PHE A 28 -3.45 -2.23 4.35
CA PHE A 28 -2.30 -2.77 5.07
C PHE A 28 -2.68 -3.45 6.39
N LYS A 29 -3.74 -2.98 7.07
CA LYS A 29 -4.30 -3.68 8.25
C LYS A 29 -4.90 -5.03 7.90
N LYS A 30 -5.61 -5.14 6.78
CA LYS A 30 -6.14 -6.42 6.29
C LYS A 30 -5.00 -7.37 5.89
N LEU A 31 -3.93 -6.86 5.30
CA LEU A 31 -2.73 -7.65 5.02
C LEU A 31 -2.04 -8.14 6.31
N GLU A 32 -2.07 -7.36 7.38
CA GLU A 32 -1.59 -7.80 8.69
C GLU A 32 -2.43 -8.96 9.24
N GLU A 33 -3.75 -8.94 9.08
CA GLU A 33 -4.62 -10.06 9.45
C GLU A 33 -4.32 -11.33 8.62
N GLU A 34 -3.94 -11.19 7.34
CA GLU A 34 -3.61 -12.30 6.45
C GLU A 34 -2.18 -12.87 6.70
N THR A 35 -1.20 -12.00 6.94
CA THR A 35 0.22 -12.38 7.08
C THR A 35 0.65 -12.59 8.54
N GLY A 36 -0.18 -12.19 9.50
CA GLY A 36 0.15 -12.18 10.92
C GLY A 36 1.24 -11.18 11.31
N THR A 37 1.65 -10.29 10.39
CA THR A 37 2.74 -9.34 10.59
C THR A 37 2.34 -7.95 10.12
N CYS A 38 2.58 -6.93 10.94
CA CYS A 38 2.28 -5.56 10.56
C CYS A 38 3.26 -5.04 9.49
N VAL A 39 2.79 -4.98 8.24
CA VAL A 39 3.52 -4.41 7.10
C VAL A 39 3.87 -2.94 7.37
N CYS A 40 2.99 -2.18 8.02
CA CYS A 40 3.27 -0.79 8.39
C CYS A 40 4.37 -0.64 9.45
N CYS A 41 4.65 -1.66 10.26
CA CYS A 41 5.74 -1.60 11.25
C CYS A 41 7.09 -1.99 10.66
N GLN A 42 7.09 -2.97 9.75
CA GLN A 42 8.32 -3.58 9.25
C GLN A 42 8.71 -3.14 7.83
N ALA A 43 7.78 -2.59 7.05
CA ALA A 43 7.92 -2.30 5.64
C ALA A 43 7.54 -0.86 5.26
N LEU A 44 7.26 0.01 6.24
CA LEU A 44 6.73 1.37 6.01
C LEU A 44 7.54 2.18 4.98
N PHE A 45 8.86 2.01 5.00
CA PHE A 45 9.81 2.72 4.16
C PHE A 45 10.25 1.91 2.92
N LEU A 46 9.65 0.74 2.69
CA LEU A 46 9.93 -0.10 1.53
C LEU A 46 8.95 0.19 0.39
N PRO A 47 9.36 -0.02 -0.86
CA PRO A 47 8.45 -0.12 -1.98
C PRO A 47 7.39 -1.21 -1.76
N LEU A 48 6.17 -0.98 -2.23
CA LEU A 48 5.07 -1.93 -2.11
C LEU A 48 5.42 -3.31 -2.68
N GLY A 49 6.12 -3.36 -3.83
CA GLY A 49 6.56 -4.60 -4.46
C GLY A 49 7.59 -5.37 -3.64
N GLU A 50 8.53 -4.67 -3.00
CA GLU A 50 9.51 -5.30 -2.10
C GLU A 50 8.82 -5.83 -0.84
N ALA A 51 7.87 -5.08 -0.29
CA ALA A 51 7.06 -5.55 0.84
C ALA A 51 6.25 -6.80 0.47
N ALA A 52 5.61 -6.83 -0.69
CA ALA A 52 4.86 -8.00 -1.16
C ALA A 52 5.75 -9.26 -1.22
N ALA A 53 6.94 -9.14 -1.82
CA ALA A 53 7.91 -10.23 -1.88
C ALA A 53 8.42 -10.67 -0.50
N ARG A 54 8.62 -9.73 0.43
CA ARG A 54 9.17 -10.00 1.77
C ARG A 54 8.14 -10.61 2.72
N PHE A 55 6.89 -10.17 2.67
CA PHE A 55 5.81 -10.60 3.56
C PHE A 55 4.90 -11.67 2.94
N GLY A 56 5.09 -11.97 1.65
CA GLY A 56 4.40 -13.06 0.96
C GLY A 56 2.92 -12.77 0.66
N PHE A 57 2.55 -11.48 0.54
CA PHE A 57 1.19 -11.09 0.13
C PHE A 57 1.11 -10.80 -1.38
N ASP A 58 -0.09 -10.89 -1.93
CA ASP A 58 -0.37 -10.66 -3.34
C ASP A 58 -0.28 -9.16 -3.68
N LEU A 59 0.73 -8.80 -4.49
CA LEU A 59 0.99 -7.41 -4.91
C LEU A 59 -0.12 -6.86 -5.79
N ASP A 60 -0.62 -7.64 -6.75
CA ASP A 60 -1.64 -7.19 -7.69
C ASP A 60 -2.95 -6.93 -6.94
N ARG A 61 -3.31 -7.82 -6.01
CA ARG A 61 -4.47 -7.62 -5.13
C ARG A 61 -4.32 -6.40 -4.23
N ALA A 62 -3.13 -6.17 -3.66
CA ALA A 62 -2.89 -5.00 -2.82
C ALA A 62 -3.01 -3.69 -3.63
N LEU A 63 -2.48 -3.66 -4.86
CA LEU A 63 -2.62 -2.52 -5.77
C LEU A 63 -4.07 -2.27 -6.14
N ASP A 64 -4.84 -3.31 -6.46
CA ASP A 64 -6.27 -3.18 -6.77
C ASP A 64 -7.07 -2.65 -5.57
N ASP A 65 -6.84 -3.17 -4.36
CA ASP A 65 -7.50 -2.69 -3.14
C ASP A 65 -7.16 -1.21 -2.87
N ILE A 66 -5.89 -0.82 -3.03
CA ILE A 66 -5.44 0.57 -2.84
C ILE A 66 -6.07 1.51 -3.89
N LEU A 67 -5.97 1.17 -5.17
CA LEU A 67 -6.51 1.98 -6.27
C LEU A 67 -8.04 2.04 -6.22
N GLY A 68 -8.70 0.98 -5.75
CA GLY A 68 -10.13 0.95 -5.50
C GLY A 68 -10.58 1.99 -4.49
N LEU A 69 -9.85 2.14 -3.37
CA LEU A 69 -10.16 3.13 -2.33
C LEU A 69 -9.95 4.57 -2.78
N ILE A 70 -8.89 4.83 -3.56
CA ILE A 70 -8.57 6.17 -4.04
C ILE A 70 -9.62 6.66 -5.04
N ARG A 71 -10.11 5.78 -5.91
CA ARG A 71 -11.11 6.14 -6.94
C ARG A 71 -12.50 6.44 -6.37
N THR A 72 -12.78 6.00 -5.16
CA THR A 72 -14.07 6.24 -4.49
C THR A 72 -14.17 7.57 -3.74
N THR A 73 -13.09 8.35 -3.65
CA THR A 73 -13.03 9.64 -2.95
C THR A 73 -12.86 10.79 -3.93
#